data_AF-V9L368-F1
#
_entry.id   AF-V9L368-F1
#
_cell.length_a   1.000
_cell.length_b   1.000
_cell.length_c   1.000
_cell.angle_alpha   90.00
_cell.angle_beta   90.00
_cell.angle_gamma   90.00
#
_symmetry.space_group_name_H-M   'P 1'
#
loop_
_entity.id
_entity.type
_entity.pdbx_description
1 polymer ?
#
loop_
_entity_poly.entity_id
_entity_poly.type
_entity_poly.pdbx_seq_one_letter_code
_entity_poly.pdbx_strand_id
1 'polypeptide(L)'
;WFTAEYALRLLSAPNKLRFASAFMNVVDLLAIFPFYLGLGLSAVGASVLELTTVQQATQALRVMRIARVFKLARHSSGLQTLTYALKRSVKELGLLLMYLAIGIFAFSAVGFTVEQSHPETLFKSIPQSFWWAIITMTTVGYGDVYPKTPLGKLNAAVSFLCGIIAIALPIHPIINNFVRYYNKQRVLETAAKHELELMALNAECSGHVGGSVPIAKPDGDTGDTPPTLTGASSHGAHCNARTPLLPEDRLHRDRPQSCE
;
A
#
# COMPACT_ATOMS: atom_id res chain seq x y z
N TRP A 1 2.95 19.83 -29.07
CA TRP A 1 1.90 19.35 -28.15
C TRP A 1 2.36 19.32 -26.69
N PHE A 2 3.26 18.41 -26.28
CA PHE A 2 3.72 18.29 -24.87
C PHE A 2 4.24 19.58 -24.24
N THR A 3 4.96 20.38 -25.03
CA THR A 3 5.51 21.67 -24.62
C THR A 3 4.45 22.74 -24.45
N ALA A 4 3.47 22.78 -25.35
CA ALA A 4 2.30 23.65 -25.22
C ALA A 4 1.45 23.25 -24.01
N GLU A 5 1.21 21.95 -23.79
CA GLU A 5 0.48 21.42 -22.63
C GLU A 5 1.18 21.78 -21.31
N TYR A 6 2.51 21.66 -21.25
CA TYR A 6 3.31 22.05 -20.08
C TYR A 6 3.28 23.58 -19.85
N ALA A 7 3.47 24.37 -20.91
CA ALA A 7 3.45 25.83 -20.83
C ALA A 7 2.10 26.35 -20.36
N LEU A 8 0.99 25.81 -20.89
CA LEU A 8 -0.36 26.22 -20.52
C LEU A 8 -0.64 25.92 -19.04
N ARG A 9 -0.21 24.76 -18.53
CA ARG A 9 -0.31 24.43 -17.09
C ARG A 9 0.57 25.33 -16.21
N LEU A 10 1.78 25.67 -16.66
CA LEU A 10 2.68 26.57 -15.93
C LEU A 10 2.17 28.02 -15.89
N LEU A 11 1.45 28.45 -16.93
CA LEU A 11 0.81 29.77 -16.99
C LEU A 11 -0.45 29.84 -16.12
N SER A 12 -1.25 28.77 -16.08
CA SER A 12 -2.46 28.70 -15.23
C SER A 12 -2.17 28.44 -13.74
N ALA A 13 -0.93 28.13 -13.36
CA ALA A 13 -0.56 27.84 -11.97
C ALA A 13 -0.26 29.14 -11.17
N PRO A 14 -0.86 29.32 -9.98
CA PRO A 14 -0.68 30.54 -9.18
C PRO A 14 0.74 30.71 -8.62
N ASN A 15 1.49 29.62 -8.43
CA ASN A 15 2.88 29.63 -7.95
C ASN A 15 3.79 28.76 -8.83
N LYS A 16 4.54 29.40 -9.74
CA LYS A 16 5.35 28.75 -10.79
C LYS A 16 6.47 27.85 -10.26
N LEU A 17 7.19 28.29 -9.22
CA LEU A 17 8.31 27.52 -8.63
C LEU A 17 7.84 26.25 -7.91
N ARG A 18 6.76 26.37 -7.11
CA ARG A 18 6.14 25.21 -6.44
C ARG A 18 5.55 24.23 -7.45
N PHE A 19 4.98 24.75 -8.54
CA PHE A 19 4.48 23.93 -9.64
C PHE A 19 5.62 23.17 -10.34
N ALA A 20 6.73 23.84 -10.69
CA ALA A 20 7.86 23.21 -11.36
C ALA A 20 8.57 22.15 -10.49
N SER A 21 8.61 22.34 -9.17
CA SER A 21 9.24 21.40 -8.22
C SER A 21 8.36 20.20 -7.84
N ALA A 22 7.09 20.14 -8.26
CA ALA A 22 6.23 19.01 -7.96
C ALA A 22 6.65 17.76 -8.77
N PHE A 23 6.76 16.60 -8.13
CA PHE A 23 7.26 15.35 -8.72
C PHE A 23 6.63 15.03 -10.10
N MET A 24 5.31 15.15 -10.23
CA MET A 24 4.60 14.88 -11.50
C MET A 24 4.93 15.90 -12.61
N ASN A 25 5.29 17.14 -12.26
CA ASN A 25 5.63 18.18 -13.22
C ASN A 25 7.13 18.15 -13.60
N VAL A 26 7.99 17.63 -12.72
CA VAL A 26 9.40 17.32 -13.03
C VAL A 26 9.48 16.22 -14.09
N VAL A 27 8.64 15.18 -13.99
CA VAL A 27 8.53 14.13 -15.02
C VAL A 27 8.07 14.71 -16.36
N ASP A 28 7.11 15.62 -16.36
CA ASP A 28 6.65 16.31 -17.58
C ASP A 28 7.77 17.17 -18.21
N LEU A 29 8.61 17.83 -17.40
CA LEU A 29 9.77 18.59 -17.86
C LEU A 29 10.88 17.68 -18.44
N LEU A 30 11.16 16.56 -17.78
CA LEU A 30 12.11 15.54 -18.28
C LEU A 30 11.63 14.90 -19.59
N ALA A 31 10.32 14.79 -19.82
CA ALA A 31 9.75 14.27 -21.07
C ALA A 31 9.99 15.20 -22.28
N ILE A 32 10.00 16.51 -22.08
CA ILE A 32 10.24 17.51 -23.14
C ILE A 32 11.73 17.84 -23.32
N PHE A 33 12.54 17.66 -22.28
CA PHE A 33 13.97 17.99 -22.26
C PHE A 33 14.78 17.38 -23.43
N PRO A 34 14.61 16.10 -23.85
CA PRO A 34 15.40 15.52 -24.93
C PRO A 34 15.21 16.21 -26.29
N PHE A 35 14.03 16.76 -26.52
CA PHE A 35 13.71 17.48 -27.76
C PHE A 35 14.45 18.83 -27.81
N TYR A 36 14.43 19.58 -26.72
CA TYR A 36 15.12 20.86 -26.62
C TYR A 36 16.63 20.71 -26.59
N LEU A 37 17.15 19.69 -25.92
CA LEU A 37 18.59 19.41 -25.92
C LEU A 37 19.09 19.07 -27.33
N GLY A 38 18.33 18.27 -28.09
CA GLY A 38 18.66 17.95 -29.48
C GLY A 38 18.62 19.18 -30.39
N LEU A 39 17.61 20.04 -30.23
CA LEU A 39 17.52 21.32 -30.96
C LEU A 39 18.67 22.27 -30.60
N GLY A 40 19.03 22.38 -29.32
CA GLY A 40 20.15 23.20 -28.85
C GLY A 40 21.49 22.73 -29.39
N LEU A 41 21.75 21.42 -29.37
CA LEU A 41 22.97 20.84 -29.96
C LEU A 41 23.04 21.07 -31.47
N SER A 42 21.92 20.93 -32.19
CA SER A 42 21.88 21.21 -33.63
C SER A 42 22.03 22.70 -33.98
N ALA A 43 21.54 23.60 -33.12
CA ALA A 43 21.56 25.05 -33.35
C ALA A 43 22.89 25.72 -32.95
N VAL A 44 23.56 25.23 -31.90
CA VAL A 44 24.87 25.74 -31.44
C VAL A 44 26.02 25.26 -32.35
N GLY A 45 25.71 24.39 -33.32
CA GLY A 45 26.65 23.90 -34.31
C GLY A 45 27.28 22.59 -33.87
N ALA A 46 27.15 21.58 -34.72
CA ALA A 46 27.80 20.27 -34.61
C ALA A 46 29.34 20.33 -34.72
N SER A 47 29.95 21.49 -34.49
CA SER A 47 31.33 21.81 -34.85
C SER A 47 32.31 21.84 -33.65
N VAL A 48 31.89 21.53 -32.42
CA VAL A 48 32.80 21.66 -31.26
C VAL A 48 32.71 20.57 -30.18
N LEU A 49 31.85 19.55 -30.34
CA LEU A 49 31.77 18.46 -29.36
C LEU A 49 32.14 17.13 -30.03
N GLU A 50 33.14 16.44 -29.48
CA GLU A 50 33.62 15.15 -29.97
C GLU A 50 32.47 14.17 -30.24
N LEU A 51 32.50 13.52 -31.41
CA LEU A 51 31.44 12.60 -31.88
C LEU A 51 31.12 11.47 -30.88
N THR A 52 32.08 11.08 -30.04
CA THR A 52 31.93 10.06 -28.99
C THR A 52 30.99 10.53 -27.87
N THR A 53 31.16 11.77 -27.40
CA THR A 53 30.27 12.38 -26.40
C THR A 53 28.90 12.66 -27.00
N VAL A 54 28.83 13.05 -28.28
CA VAL A 54 27.54 13.27 -28.97
C VAL A 54 26.77 11.95 -29.15
N GLN A 55 27.43 10.83 -29.48
CA GLN A 55 26.79 9.52 -29.55
C GLN A 55 26.29 9.03 -28.19
N GLN A 56 27.10 9.17 -27.13
CA GLN A 56 26.65 8.80 -25.77
C GLN A 56 25.52 9.70 -25.27
N ALA A 57 25.59 11.01 -25.54
CA ALA A 57 24.53 11.96 -25.20
C ALA A 57 23.24 11.66 -25.96
N THR A 58 23.30 11.38 -27.26
CA THR A 58 22.12 11.00 -28.05
C THR A 58 21.51 9.67 -27.63
N GLN A 59 22.33 8.69 -27.20
CA GLN A 59 21.85 7.44 -26.60
C GLN A 59 21.17 7.69 -25.24
N ALA A 60 21.77 8.50 -24.37
CA ALA A 60 21.17 8.89 -23.08
C ALA A 60 19.84 9.65 -23.30
N LEU A 61 19.76 10.53 -24.30
CA LEU A 61 18.53 11.22 -24.69
C LEU A 61 17.46 10.26 -25.24
N ARG A 62 17.86 9.12 -25.82
CA ARG A 62 16.93 8.07 -26.26
C ARG A 62 16.33 7.33 -25.06
N VAL A 63 17.13 7.02 -24.04
CA VAL A 63 16.65 6.43 -22.77
C VAL A 63 15.73 7.39 -22.03
N MET A 64 16.02 8.69 -22.01
CA MET A 64 15.14 9.72 -21.42
C MET A 64 13.74 9.76 -22.04
N ARG A 65 13.55 9.28 -23.28
CA ARG A 65 12.21 9.17 -23.87
C ARG A 65 11.36 8.09 -23.19
N ILE A 66 11.97 7.08 -22.55
CA ILE A 66 11.26 6.10 -21.72
C ILE A 66 10.63 6.81 -20.52
N ALA A 67 11.20 7.91 -20.03
CA ALA A 67 10.59 8.69 -18.95
C ALA A 67 9.19 9.24 -19.31
N ARG A 68 8.86 9.35 -20.61
CA ARG A 68 7.52 9.70 -21.07
C ARG A 68 6.46 8.65 -20.73
N VAL A 69 6.84 7.38 -20.54
CA VAL A 69 5.93 6.33 -20.03
C VAL A 69 5.40 6.70 -18.65
N PHE A 70 6.18 7.37 -17.80
CA PHE A 70 5.68 7.83 -16.50
C PHE A 70 4.58 8.90 -16.63
N LYS A 71 4.39 9.53 -17.80
CA LYS A 71 3.21 10.38 -18.05
C LYS A 71 1.90 9.57 -18.01
N LEU A 72 1.93 8.28 -18.38
CA LEU A 72 0.78 7.38 -18.24
C LEU A 72 0.41 7.18 -16.76
N ALA A 73 1.36 7.32 -15.84
CA ALA A 73 1.10 7.24 -14.41
C ALA A 73 0.16 8.33 -13.92
N ARG A 74 0.12 9.49 -14.57
CA ARG A 74 -0.85 10.56 -14.27
C ARG A 74 -2.26 10.21 -14.75
N HIS A 75 -2.40 9.49 -15.86
CA HIS A 75 -3.71 9.14 -16.41
C HIS A 75 -4.27 7.83 -15.85
N SER A 76 -3.41 6.97 -15.29
CA SER A 76 -3.84 5.73 -14.63
C SER A 76 -4.05 5.96 -13.14
N SER A 77 -5.32 6.00 -12.73
CA SER A 77 -5.71 5.97 -11.31
C SER A 77 -5.10 4.79 -10.56
N GLY A 78 -4.87 3.65 -11.24
CA GLY A 78 -4.20 2.48 -10.68
C GLY A 78 -2.75 2.73 -10.30
N LEU A 79 -1.96 3.40 -11.15
CA LEU A 79 -0.55 3.67 -10.88
C LEU A 79 -0.35 4.77 -9.81
N GLN A 80 -1.28 5.72 -9.72
CA GLN A 80 -1.32 6.67 -8.61
C GLN A 80 -1.63 5.99 -7.28
N THR A 81 -2.59 5.07 -7.27
CA THR A 81 -2.97 4.29 -6.08
C THR A 81 -1.80 3.42 -5.61
N LEU A 82 -1.09 2.77 -6.54
CA LEU A 82 0.12 2.00 -6.25
C LEU A 82 1.22 2.89 -5.64
N THR A 83 1.46 4.07 -6.23
CA THR A 83 2.46 5.02 -5.72
C THR A 83 2.12 5.51 -4.32
N TYR A 84 0.84 5.77 -4.05
CA TYR A 84 0.36 6.17 -2.73
C TYR A 84 0.52 5.03 -1.70
N ALA A 85 0.19 3.80 -2.08
CA ALA A 85 0.40 2.60 -1.25
C ALA A 85 1.89 2.39 -0.94
N LEU A 86 2.77 2.46 -1.94
CA LEU A 86 4.23 2.35 -1.76
C LEU A 86 4.78 3.45 -0.86
N LYS A 87 4.34 4.71 -1.04
CA LYS A 87 4.77 5.82 -0.18
C LYS A 87 4.33 5.63 1.27
N ARG A 88 3.15 5.02 1.49
CA ARG A 88 2.67 4.70 2.83
C ARG A 88 3.51 3.59 3.48
N SER A 89 3.92 2.60 2.69
CA SER A 89 4.73 1.46 3.13
C SER A 89 6.24 1.66 3.04
N VAL A 90 6.72 2.88 2.69
CA VAL A 90 8.17 3.17 2.54
C VAL A 90 8.98 2.84 3.80
N LYS A 91 8.39 3.01 4.99
CA LYS A 91 9.08 2.67 6.24
C LYS A 91 9.29 1.16 6.37
N GLU A 92 8.28 0.37 6.04
CA GLU A 92 8.33 -1.10 6.11
C GLU A 92 9.21 -1.67 5.00
N LEU A 93 9.05 -1.18 3.77
CA LEU A 93 9.90 -1.53 2.63
C LEU A 93 11.35 -1.10 2.85
N GLY A 94 11.58 0.07 3.43
CA GLY A 94 12.91 0.58 3.74
C GLY A 94 13.64 -0.29 4.76
N LEU A 95 12.95 -0.79 5.79
CA LEU A 95 13.51 -1.74 6.76
C LEU A 95 13.90 -3.06 6.09
N LEU A 96 13.06 -3.61 5.21
CA LEU A 96 13.37 -4.81 4.42
C LEU A 96 14.64 -4.60 3.56
N LEU A 97 14.69 -3.50 2.81
CA LEU A 97 15.82 -3.18 1.93
C LEU A 97 17.11 -2.97 2.73
N MET A 98 17.02 -2.35 3.91
CA MET A 98 18.18 -2.11 4.78
C MET A 98 18.73 -3.44 5.33
N TYR A 99 17.86 -4.36 5.75
CA TYR A 99 18.28 -5.71 6.18
C TYR A 99 18.92 -6.51 5.04
N LEU A 100 18.32 -6.50 3.84
CA LEU A 100 18.91 -7.13 2.66
C LEU A 100 20.26 -6.51 2.31
N ALA A 101 20.42 -5.19 2.38
CA ALA A 101 21.68 -4.52 2.06
C ALA A 101 22.81 -4.94 3.00
N ILE A 102 22.55 -5.04 4.31
CA ILE A 102 23.54 -5.56 5.28
C ILE A 102 23.93 -7.00 4.93
N GLY A 103 22.93 -7.86 4.68
CA GLY A 103 23.17 -9.26 4.33
C GLY A 103 23.99 -9.41 3.05
N ILE A 104 23.61 -8.68 1.98
CA ILE A 104 24.33 -8.67 0.71
C ILE A 104 25.77 -8.24 0.93
N PHE A 105 26.00 -7.17 1.70
CA PHE A 105 27.35 -6.70 1.98
C PHE A 105 28.18 -7.75 2.74
N ALA A 106 27.62 -8.36 3.78
CA ALA A 106 28.30 -9.35 4.61
C ALA A 106 28.62 -10.64 3.83
N PHE A 107 27.63 -11.26 3.19
CA PHE A 107 27.83 -12.52 2.46
C PHE A 107 28.68 -12.35 1.21
N SER A 108 28.62 -11.17 0.57
CA SER A 108 29.51 -10.82 -0.53
C SER A 108 30.96 -10.72 -0.08
N ALA A 109 31.23 -10.05 1.05
CA ALA A 109 32.58 -9.94 1.60
C ALA A 109 33.16 -11.32 1.96
N VAL A 110 32.38 -12.17 2.64
CA VAL A 110 32.79 -13.55 2.98
C VAL A 110 32.96 -14.41 1.72
N GLY A 111 32.05 -14.31 0.76
CA GLY A 111 32.13 -15.04 -0.50
C GLY A 111 33.38 -14.67 -1.30
N PHE A 112 33.71 -13.38 -1.37
CA PHE A 112 34.90 -12.89 -2.05
C PHE A 112 36.17 -13.40 -1.37
N THR A 113 36.30 -13.29 -0.05
CA THR A 113 37.53 -13.71 0.65
C THR A 113 37.80 -15.21 0.56
N VAL A 114 36.74 -16.02 0.64
CA VAL A 114 36.85 -17.48 0.52
C VAL A 114 37.21 -17.91 -0.90
N GLU A 115 36.63 -17.26 -1.91
CA GLU A 115 36.80 -17.65 -3.31
C GLU A 115 38.01 -17.00 -4.00
N GLN A 116 38.58 -15.91 -3.44
CA GLN A 116 39.76 -15.23 -4.00
C GLN A 116 40.98 -16.15 -4.12
N SER A 117 41.04 -17.22 -3.32
CA SER A 117 42.11 -18.21 -3.34
C SER A 117 42.07 -19.17 -4.54
N HIS A 118 40.95 -19.26 -5.27
CA HIS A 118 40.78 -20.23 -6.35
C HIS A 118 41.13 -19.65 -7.73
N PRO A 119 41.97 -20.34 -8.54
CA PRO A 119 42.45 -19.82 -9.83
C PRO A 119 41.34 -19.68 -10.88
N GLU A 120 40.29 -20.50 -10.81
CA GLU A 120 39.14 -20.43 -11.72
C GLU A 120 37.91 -19.72 -11.13
N THR A 121 38.13 -18.77 -10.22
CA THR A 121 37.04 -18.00 -9.61
C THR A 121 36.35 -17.07 -10.61
N LEU A 122 35.02 -17.03 -10.52
CA LEU A 122 34.15 -16.07 -11.19
C LEU A 122 34.06 -14.74 -10.40
N PHE A 123 34.61 -14.66 -9.19
CA PHE A 123 34.60 -13.47 -8.35
C PHE A 123 35.82 -12.58 -8.67
N LYS A 124 35.79 -11.87 -9.81
CA LYS A 124 36.93 -11.04 -10.25
C LYS A 124 37.02 -9.70 -9.53
N SER A 125 35.92 -9.20 -8.96
CA SER A 125 35.87 -7.90 -8.29
C SER A 125 34.82 -7.88 -7.17
N ILE A 126 34.96 -6.92 -6.23
CA ILE A 126 34.01 -6.71 -5.15
C ILE A 126 32.58 -6.43 -5.70
N PRO A 127 32.37 -5.58 -6.73
CA PRO A 127 31.05 -5.37 -7.31
C PRO A 127 30.42 -6.64 -7.93
N GLN A 128 31.24 -7.51 -8.54
CA GLN A 128 30.75 -8.78 -9.07
C GLN A 128 30.31 -9.74 -7.96
N SER A 129 30.97 -9.67 -6.80
CA SER A 129 30.57 -10.41 -5.61
C SER A 129 29.24 -9.90 -5.06
N PHE A 130 28.94 -8.60 -5.18
CA PHE A 130 27.63 -8.05 -4.80
C PHE A 130 26.53 -8.57 -5.72
N TRP A 131 26.78 -8.63 -7.04
CA TRP A 131 25.84 -9.21 -7.99
C TRP A 131 25.45 -10.64 -7.60
N TRP A 132 26.44 -11.49 -7.30
CA TRP A 132 26.19 -12.85 -6.81
C TRP A 132 25.37 -12.87 -5.51
N ALA A 133 25.74 -12.04 -4.52
CA ALA A 133 25.03 -12.01 -3.24
C ALA A 133 23.58 -11.52 -3.38
N ILE A 134 23.33 -10.53 -4.26
CA ILE A 134 21.98 -10.05 -4.60
C ILE A 134 21.14 -11.21 -5.15
N ILE A 135 21.57 -11.84 -6.24
CA ILE A 135 20.79 -12.88 -6.92
C ILE A 135 20.59 -14.13 -6.05
N THR A 136 21.51 -14.41 -5.14
CA THR A 136 21.43 -15.55 -4.22
C THR A 136 20.47 -15.26 -3.06
N MET A 137 20.59 -14.10 -2.41
CA MET A 137 19.71 -13.71 -1.30
C MET A 137 18.27 -13.46 -1.76
N THR A 138 18.07 -12.97 -2.99
CA THR A 138 16.73 -12.80 -3.59
C THR A 138 16.22 -14.08 -4.25
N THR A 139 16.91 -15.21 -4.09
CA THR A 139 16.54 -16.53 -4.63
C THR A 139 16.30 -16.56 -6.15
N VAL A 140 16.90 -15.63 -6.91
CA VAL A 140 16.81 -15.59 -8.38
C VAL A 140 17.74 -16.61 -9.00
N GLY A 141 18.99 -16.64 -8.54
CA GLY A 141 19.95 -17.70 -8.88
C GLY A 141 20.19 -17.92 -10.38
N TYR A 142 20.59 -16.89 -11.13
CA TYR A 142 20.90 -17.03 -12.57
C TYR A 142 21.97 -18.09 -12.88
N GLY A 143 22.89 -18.35 -11.95
CA GLY A 143 23.96 -19.34 -12.12
C GLY A 143 25.14 -18.89 -12.98
N ASP A 144 25.20 -17.59 -13.31
CA ASP A 144 26.30 -16.96 -14.04
C ASP A 144 27.56 -16.78 -13.18
N VAL A 145 27.38 -16.53 -11.89
CA VAL A 145 28.44 -16.48 -10.88
C VAL A 145 28.07 -17.44 -9.75
N TYR A 146 28.99 -18.32 -9.35
CA TYR A 146 28.80 -19.22 -8.23
C TYR A 146 30.15 -19.63 -7.63
N PRO A 147 30.20 -19.91 -6.30
CA PRO A 147 31.42 -20.37 -5.66
C PRO A 147 31.74 -21.81 -6.03
N LYS A 148 33.01 -22.06 -6.37
CA LYS A 148 33.53 -23.41 -6.65
C LYS A 148 34.13 -24.05 -5.41
N THR A 149 34.67 -23.25 -4.49
CA THR A 149 35.24 -23.74 -3.23
C THR A 149 34.20 -24.45 -2.34
N PRO A 150 34.59 -25.46 -1.55
CA PRO A 150 33.67 -26.09 -0.60
C PRO A 150 33.18 -25.11 0.48
N LEU A 151 34.06 -24.22 0.96
CA LEU A 151 33.71 -23.18 1.93
C LEU A 151 32.78 -22.11 1.32
N GLY A 152 32.98 -21.74 0.06
CA GLY A 152 32.12 -20.82 -0.66
C GLY A 152 30.74 -21.41 -0.92
N LYS A 153 30.64 -22.72 -1.19
CA LYS A 153 29.36 -23.44 -1.25
C LYS A 153 28.63 -23.45 0.08
N LEU A 154 29.33 -23.58 1.20
CA LEU A 154 28.73 -23.44 2.53
C LEU A 154 28.23 -22.01 2.77
N ASN A 155 29.03 -20.99 2.41
CA ASN A 155 28.59 -19.59 2.49
C ASN A 155 27.36 -19.33 1.60
N ALA A 156 27.32 -19.91 0.39
CA ALA A 156 26.16 -19.85 -0.50
C ALA A 156 24.92 -20.46 0.16
N ALA A 157 25.07 -21.64 0.79
CA ALA A 157 24.00 -22.31 1.51
C ALA A 157 23.44 -21.45 2.65
N VAL A 158 24.30 -20.82 3.45
CA VAL A 158 23.86 -19.93 4.53
C VAL A 158 23.21 -18.66 3.97
N SER A 159 23.76 -18.10 2.87
CA SER A 159 23.26 -16.86 2.28
C SER A 159 21.85 -16.98 1.71
N PHE A 160 21.50 -18.07 1.02
CA PHE A 160 20.13 -18.24 0.50
C PHE A 160 19.12 -18.44 1.64
N LEU A 161 19.50 -19.21 2.67
CA LEU A 161 18.64 -19.45 3.83
C LEU A 161 18.38 -18.14 4.59
N CYS A 162 19.45 -17.34 4.79
CA CYS A 162 19.33 -16.01 5.37
C CYS A 162 18.46 -15.08 4.51
N GLY A 163 18.59 -15.14 3.18
CA GLY A 163 17.74 -14.40 2.24
C GLY A 163 16.26 -14.73 2.34
N ILE A 164 15.90 -16.00 2.48
CA ILE A 164 14.50 -16.43 2.69
C ILE A 164 13.96 -15.86 4.01
N ILE A 165 14.75 -15.97 5.09
CA ILE A 165 14.38 -15.41 6.40
C ILE A 165 14.26 -13.87 6.32
N ALA A 166 15.18 -13.21 5.62
CA ALA A 166 15.20 -11.76 5.39
C ALA A 166 13.91 -11.26 4.76
N ILE A 167 13.39 -11.98 3.77
CA ILE A 167 12.16 -11.64 3.07
C ILE A 167 10.94 -11.96 3.95
N ALA A 168 10.96 -13.07 4.68
CA ALA A 168 9.85 -13.49 5.55
C ALA A 168 9.62 -12.56 6.75
N LEU A 169 10.68 -11.99 7.34
CA LEU A 169 10.62 -11.17 8.55
C LEU A 169 9.77 -9.90 8.43
N PRO A 170 9.93 -9.04 7.41
CA PRO A 170 9.09 -7.83 7.26
C PRO A 170 7.71 -8.14 6.70
N ILE A 171 7.52 -9.23 5.94
CA ILE A 171 6.21 -9.65 5.43
C ILE A 171 5.23 -9.90 6.60
N HIS A 172 5.68 -10.51 7.70
CA HIS A 172 4.81 -10.82 8.84
C HIS A 172 4.21 -9.56 9.54
N PRO A 173 5.00 -8.56 9.97
CA PRO A 173 4.47 -7.29 10.47
C PRO A 173 3.60 -6.55 9.46
N ILE A 174 3.96 -6.56 8.17
CA ILE A 174 3.17 -5.94 7.10
C ILE A 174 1.77 -6.58 7.03
N ILE A 175 1.70 -7.92 7.02
CA ILE A 175 0.43 -8.66 7.03
C ILE A 175 -0.36 -8.32 8.30
N ASN A 176 0.28 -8.32 9.47
CA ASN A 176 -0.39 -7.99 10.73
C ASN A 176 -0.94 -6.54 10.74
N ASN A 177 -0.20 -5.59 10.17
CA ASN A 177 -0.66 -4.20 10.01
C ASN A 177 -1.82 -4.10 9.01
N PHE A 178 -1.75 -4.84 7.90
CA PHE A 178 -2.83 -4.91 6.92
C PHE A 178 -4.11 -5.50 7.53
N VAL A 179 -4.01 -6.62 8.25
CA VAL A 179 -5.14 -7.25 8.96
C VAL A 179 -5.75 -6.31 9.98
N ARG A 180 -4.92 -5.61 10.78
CA ARG A 180 -5.42 -4.59 11.73
C ARG A 180 -6.16 -3.46 11.02
N TYR A 181 -5.63 -2.96 9.91
CA TYR A 181 -6.25 -1.88 9.16
C TYR A 181 -7.56 -2.32 8.49
N TYR A 182 -7.56 -3.50 7.88
CA TYR A 182 -8.72 -4.11 7.25
C TYR A 182 -9.86 -4.35 8.26
N ASN A 183 -9.53 -4.92 9.43
CA ASN A 183 -10.52 -5.14 10.48
C ASN A 183 -11.09 -3.82 11.03
N LYS A 184 -10.27 -2.78 11.19
CA LYS A 184 -10.75 -1.45 11.60
C LYS A 184 -11.73 -0.86 10.58
N GLN A 185 -11.43 -0.97 9.28
CA GLN A 185 -12.36 -0.50 8.24
C GLN A 185 -13.68 -1.26 8.27
N ARG A 186 -13.65 -2.58 8.43
CA ARG A 186 -14.88 -3.38 8.54
C ARG A 186 -15.73 -3.00 9.74
N VAL A 187 -15.12 -2.78 10.91
CA VAL A 187 -15.86 -2.37 12.11
C VAL A 187 -16.52 -1.00 11.91
N LEU A 188 -15.82 -0.05 11.30
CA LEU A 188 -16.37 1.28 11.00
C LEU A 188 -17.53 1.19 9.99
N GLU A 189 -17.41 0.34 8.96
CA GLU A 189 -18.48 0.12 7.99
C GLU A 189 -19.71 -0.50 8.65
N THR A 190 -19.54 -1.50 9.52
CA THR A 190 -20.65 -2.12 10.26
C THR A 190 -21.29 -1.13 11.23
N ALA A 191 -20.52 -0.30 11.92
CA ALA A 191 -21.04 0.73 12.81
C ALA A 191 -21.87 1.78 12.05
N ALA A 192 -21.37 2.23 10.89
CA ALA A 192 -22.10 3.16 10.03
C ALA A 192 -23.42 2.57 9.51
N LYS A 193 -23.44 1.28 9.15
CA LYS A 193 -24.68 0.57 8.77
C LYS A 193 -25.68 0.50 9.92
N HIS A 194 -25.22 0.15 11.12
CA HIS A 194 -26.07 0.12 12.30
C HIS A 194 -26.64 1.50 12.66
N GLU A 195 -25.85 2.56 12.50
CA GLU A 195 -26.30 3.93 12.75
C GLU A 195 -27.40 4.33 11.75
N LEU A 196 -27.26 3.98 10.47
CA LEU A 196 -28.28 4.22 9.44
C LEU A 196 -29.58 3.44 9.70
N GLU A 197 -29.48 2.17 10.14
CA GLU A 197 -30.66 1.37 10.51
C GLU A 197 -31.39 1.95 11.72
N LEU A 198 -30.66 2.40 12.75
CA LEU A 198 -31.26 3.07 13.91
C LEU A 198 -31.96 4.39 13.53
N MET A 199 -31.37 5.17 12.62
CA MET A 199 -31.99 6.39 12.11
C MET A 199 -33.28 6.09 11.32
N ALA A 200 -33.30 5.02 10.51
CA ALA A 200 -34.49 4.60 9.77
C ALA A 200 -35.64 4.16 10.69
N LEU A 201 -35.34 3.32 11.71
CA LEU A 201 -36.34 2.90 12.70
C LEU A 201 -36.91 4.08 13.49
N ASN A 202 -36.06 5.04 13.89
CA ASN A 202 -36.53 6.21 14.63
C ASN A 202 -37.41 7.15 13.77
N ALA A 203 -37.15 7.23 12.46
CA ALA A 203 -37.99 7.98 11.52
C ALA A 203 -39.37 7.34 11.35
N GLU A 204 -39.46 6.01 11.26
CA GLU A 204 -40.74 5.28 11.19
C GLU A 204 -41.57 5.44 12.48
N CYS A 205 -40.95 5.35 13.66
CA CYS A 205 -41.64 5.58 14.94
C CYS A 205 -42.14 7.02 15.09
N SER A 206 -41.36 8.02 14.64
CA SER A 206 -41.75 9.43 14.72
C SER A 206 -42.94 9.76 13.80
N GLY A 207 -43.11 9.03 12.70
CA GLY A 207 -44.25 9.18 11.79
C GLY A 207 -45.59 8.71 12.38
N HIS A 208 -45.57 7.85 13.39
CA HIS A 208 -46.80 7.26 13.97
C HIS A 208 -47.36 8.04 15.17
N VAL A 209 -46.55 8.92 15.80
CA VAL A 209 -46.95 9.71 16.99
C VAL A 209 -47.67 11.03 16.63
N GLY A 210 -47.73 11.40 15.34
CA GLY A 210 -48.44 12.60 14.86
C GLY A 210 -49.98 12.52 14.85
N GLY A 211 -50.58 11.40 15.29
CA GLY A 211 -52.03 11.22 15.41
C GLY A 211 -52.55 11.77 16.74
N SER A 212 -53.09 12.98 16.72
CA SER A 212 -53.76 13.70 17.80
C SER A 212 -54.63 12.83 18.75
N VAL A 213 -54.33 12.87 20.05
CA VAL A 213 -55.23 12.41 21.13
C VAL A 213 -56.23 13.53 21.45
N PRO A 214 -57.56 13.34 21.36
CA PRO A 214 -58.52 14.34 21.81
C PRO A 214 -58.66 14.27 23.34
N ILE A 215 -58.55 15.43 23.99
CA ILE A 215 -58.89 15.64 25.40
C ILE A 215 -60.41 15.61 25.54
N ALA A 216 -60.97 14.64 26.27
CA ALA A 216 -62.37 14.62 26.69
C ALA A 216 -62.50 15.12 28.14
N LYS A 217 -63.45 16.04 28.36
CA LYS A 217 -63.83 16.64 29.66
C LYS A 217 -64.51 15.64 30.60
N PRO A 218 -64.48 15.87 31.94
CA PRO A 218 -65.17 15.04 32.90
C PRO A 218 -66.54 15.61 33.28
N ASP A 219 -67.57 14.80 33.18
CA ASP A 219 -68.86 14.89 33.91
C ASP A 219 -69.19 13.40 34.22
N GLY A 220 -69.64 12.93 35.38
CA GLY A 220 -70.46 13.53 36.41
C GLY A 220 -71.59 12.53 36.73
N ASP A 221 -71.36 11.72 37.76
CA ASP A 221 -72.33 11.17 38.73
C ASP A 221 -73.11 9.83 38.54
N THR A 222 -73.15 9.12 39.68
CA THR A 222 -74.13 8.12 40.22
C THR A 222 -74.36 6.73 39.61
N GLY A 223 -74.19 5.70 40.46
CA GLY A 223 -75.22 4.65 40.64
C GLY A 223 -74.82 3.17 40.48
N ASP A 224 -74.59 2.50 41.61
CA ASP A 224 -74.98 1.13 41.98
C ASP A 224 -74.42 -0.17 41.33
N THR A 225 -73.70 -0.91 42.20
CA THR A 225 -73.68 -2.38 42.44
C THR A 225 -73.00 -3.39 41.46
N PRO A 226 -72.19 -4.36 41.97
CA PRO A 226 -71.61 -5.49 41.22
C PRO A 226 -72.30 -6.83 41.62
N PRO A 227 -71.81 -8.05 41.25
CA PRO A 227 -70.77 -8.45 40.29
C PRO A 227 -71.22 -9.55 39.29
N THR A 228 -70.34 -9.94 38.36
CA THR A 228 -69.82 -11.32 38.17
C THR A 228 -69.60 -11.69 36.68
N LEU A 229 -68.32 -11.84 36.35
CA LEU A 229 -67.67 -12.67 35.30
C LEU A 229 -68.43 -12.97 34.01
N THR A 230 -67.89 -12.48 32.88
CA THR A 230 -67.25 -13.33 31.85
C THR A 230 -66.76 -12.49 30.66
N GLY A 231 -65.57 -12.81 30.14
CA GLY A 231 -65.30 -12.75 28.70
C GLY A 231 -64.62 -11.50 28.12
N ALA A 232 -63.42 -11.77 27.60
CA ALA A 232 -62.85 -11.20 26.37
C ALA A 232 -62.16 -9.81 26.40
N SER A 233 -60.88 -9.86 25.98
CA SER A 233 -60.25 -8.94 25.02
C SER A 233 -60.03 -7.48 25.45
N SER A 234 -58.77 -7.12 25.73
CA SER A 234 -57.93 -6.38 24.75
C SER A 234 -56.68 -5.76 25.39
N HIS A 235 -55.58 -5.89 24.66
CA HIS A 235 -54.48 -4.92 24.50
C HIS A 235 -53.81 -4.30 25.75
N GLY A 236 -52.75 -4.95 26.20
CA GLY A 236 -51.59 -4.29 26.81
C GLY A 236 -50.35 -4.57 25.96
N ALA A 237 -50.06 -3.70 24.98
CA ALA A 237 -48.82 -3.78 24.20
C ALA A 237 -47.64 -3.36 25.08
N HIS A 238 -47.04 -4.35 25.75
CA HIS A 238 -45.76 -4.19 26.43
C HIS A 238 -44.66 -3.88 25.41
N CYS A 239 -43.99 -2.75 25.59
CA CYS A 239 -42.64 -2.50 25.07
C CYS A 239 -41.70 -3.57 25.65
N ASN A 240 -41.47 -4.65 24.91
CA ASN A 240 -40.36 -5.56 25.19
C ASN A 240 -39.14 -5.09 24.41
N ALA A 241 -38.29 -4.31 25.07
CA ALA A 241 -36.87 -4.25 24.74
C ALA A 241 -36.28 -5.65 25.00
N ARG A 242 -36.26 -6.50 23.97
CA ARG A 242 -35.59 -7.79 24.00
C ARG A 242 -34.48 -7.77 22.97
N THR A 243 -33.32 -7.31 23.39
CA THR A 243 -32.03 -7.51 22.72
C THR A 243 -31.83 -9.02 22.53
N PRO A 244 -31.68 -9.55 21.30
CA PRO A 244 -31.22 -10.91 21.13
C PRO A 244 -29.71 -10.92 21.34
N LEU A 245 -29.26 -11.43 22.49
CA LEU A 245 -27.89 -11.91 22.63
C LEU A 245 -27.73 -13.09 21.66
N LEU A 246 -26.78 -12.97 20.73
CA LEU A 246 -26.38 -14.03 19.82
C LEU A 246 -25.91 -15.28 20.60
N PRO A 247 -26.10 -16.50 20.06
CA PRO A 247 -25.59 -17.72 20.66
C PRO A 247 -24.06 -17.76 20.59
N GLU A 248 -23.43 -18.23 21.67
CA GLU A 248 -22.03 -18.63 21.68
C GLU A 248 -21.78 -19.72 20.63
N ASP A 249 -21.11 -19.36 19.54
CA ASP A 249 -20.44 -20.32 18.68
C ASP A 249 -19.14 -20.78 19.34
N ARG A 250 -19.14 -22.05 19.73
CA ARG A 250 -17.93 -22.82 20.02
C ARG A 250 -17.02 -22.80 18.79
N LEU A 251 -15.88 -22.10 18.88
CA LEU A 251 -14.74 -22.46 18.04
C LEU A 251 -13.40 -22.15 18.74
N HIS A 252 -12.73 -23.25 19.11
CA HIS A 252 -11.29 -23.40 19.34
C HIS A 252 -10.58 -22.38 20.25
N ARG A 253 -10.51 -22.76 21.52
CA ARG A 253 -9.50 -22.31 22.48
C ARG A 253 -8.22 -23.12 22.29
N ASP A 254 -7.35 -22.70 21.37
CA ASP A 254 -5.94 -23.11 21.43
C ASP A 254 -5.20 -22.18 22.40
N ARG A 255 -4.89 -22.71 23.58
CA ARG A 255 -3.85 -22.18 24.47
C ARG A 255 -2.49 -22.53 23.86
N PRO A 256 -1.52 -21.62 23.84
CA PRO A 256 -0.15 -21.98 24.16
C PRO A 256 0.03 -21.88 25.67
N GLN A 257 0.23 -23.02 26.32
CA GLN A 257 0.83 -23.08 27.65
C GLN A 257 2.27 -22.55 27.58
N SER A 258 2.60 -21.72 28.55
CA SER A 258 3.97 -21.42 28.97
C SER A 258 4.37 -22.40 30.08
N CYS A 259 5.68 -22.67 30.20
CA CYS A 259 6.43 -23.50 31.18
C CYS A 259 6.63 -24.98 30.83
N GLU A 260 7.81 -25.36 30.35
CA GLU A 260 9.01 -25.76 31.14
C GLU A 260 10.29 -25.38 30.37
#